data_AF-A0A076H7J1-F1
#
_entry.id   AF-A0A076H7J1-F1
#
_cell.length_a   1.000
_cell.length_b   1.000
_cell.length_c   1.000
_cell.angle_alpha   90.00
_cell.angle_beta   90.00
_cell.angle_gamma   90.00
#
_symmetry.space_group_name_H-M   'P 1'
#
loop_
_entity.id
_entity.type
_entity.pdbx_description
1 polymer ?
#
loop_
_entity_poly.entity_id
_entity_poly.type
_entity_poly.pdbx_seq_one_letter_code
_entity_poly.pdbx_strand_id
1 'polypeptide(L)' 'MPPVYDLILEVNGDLLIRRILANGQRDAWAMARRLHSGRVKGIVCRDGEEADAPLDSHR' A
#
# COMPACT_ATOMS: atom_id res chain seq x y z
N MET A 1 15.19 5.37 -2.00
CA MET A 1 14.08 5.65 -1.05
C MET A 1 13.48 4.32 -0.62
N PRO A 2 12.98 4.16 0.61
CA PRO A 2 12.24 2.94 0.97
C PRO A 2 10.93 2.84 0.15
N PRO A 3 10.50 1.62 -0.21
CA PRO A 3 9.29 1.43 -0.99
C PRO A 3 8.02 1.97 -0.33
N VAL A 4 7.10 2.44 -1.16
CA VAL A 4 5.73 2.74 -0.72
C VAL A 4 4.89 1.47 -0.79
N TYR A 5 4.10 1.23 0.26
CA TYR A 5 3.12 0.15 0.31
C TYR A 5 1.73 0.71 0.59
N ASP A 6 0.73 0.18 -0.13
CA ASP A 6 -0.68 0.32 0.23
C ASP A 6 -1.08 -0.82 1.18
N LEU A 7 -1.58 -0.45 2.36
CA LEU A 7 -2.23 -1.35 3.29
C LEU A 7 -3.71 -1.44 2.95
N ILE A 8 -4.18 -2.66 2.71
CA ILE A 8 -5.62 -2.94 2.55
C ILE A 8 -6.16 -3.31 3.93
N LEU A 9 -7.00 -2.45 4.48
CA LEU A 9 -7.60 -2.59 5.80
C LEU A 9 -9.10 -2.84 5.66
N GLU A 10 -9.65 -3.75 6.46
CA GLU A 10 -11.10 -3.87 6.65
C GLU A 10 -11.51 -3.15 7.94
N VAL A 11 -12.45 -2.22 7.84
CA VAL A 11 -13.02 -1.48 8.98
C VAL A 11 -14.53 -1.42 8.79
N ASN A 12 -15.29 -2.02 9.72
CA ASN A 12 -16.75 -2.06 9.67
C ASN A 12 -17.33 -2.65 8.36
N GLY A 13 -16.62 -3.61 7.75
CA GLY A 13 -17.03 -4.23 6.48
C GLY A 13 -16.56 -3.47 5.24
N ASP A 14 -16.01 -2.26 5.39
CA ASP A 14 -15.47 -1.47 4.30
C ASP A 14 -13.97 -1.69 4.11
N LEU A 15 -13.52 -1.61 2.86
CA LEU A 15 -12.10 -1.63 2.53
C LEU A 15 -11.53 -0.22 2.47
N LEU A 16 -10.48 0.01 3.25
CA LEU A 16 -9.72 1.26 3.29
C LEU A 16 -8.30 1.02 2.85
N ILE A 17 -7.75 1.97 2.09
CA ILE A 17 -6.36 1.95 1.64
C ILE A 17 -5.57 2.99 2.44
N ARG A 18 -4.46 2.57 3.03
CA ARG A 18 -3.53 3.47 3.72
C ARG A 18 -2.09 3.26 3.25
N ARG A 19 -1.43 4.34 2.85
CA ARG A 19 -0.02 4.31 2.43
C ARG A 19 0.92 4.30 3.62
N ILE A 20 1.99 3.50 3.52
CA ILE A 20 3.13 3.50 4.42
C ILE A 20 4.44 3.45 3.63
N LEU A 21 5.52 3.95 4.22
CA LEU A 21 6.88 3.62 3.79
C LEU A 21 7.37 2.45 4.64
N ALA A 22 8.03 1.49 4.00
CA ALA A 22 8.63 0.37 4.71
C ALA A 22 9.89 -0.10 4.00
N ASN A 23 10.82 -0.71 4.74
CA ASN A 23 12.10 -1.17 4.20
C ASN A 23 11.99 -2.49 3.40
N GLY A 24 10.78 -2.87 3.01
CA GLY A 24 10.47 -4.11 2.30
C GLY A 24 9.21 -4.79 2.81
N GLN A 25 8.81 -5.87 2.13
CA GLN A 25 7.56 -6.57 2.37
C GLN A 25 7.40 -7.07 3.82
N ARG A 26 8.48 -7.62 4.41
CA ARG A 26 8.47 -8.13 5.78
C ARG A 26 8.21 -7.01 6.80
N ASP A 27 8.87 -5.88 6.62
CA ASP A 27 8.74 -4.70 7.47
C ASP A 27 7.34 -4.10 7.35
N ALA A 28 6.82 -3.99 6.11
CA ALA A 28 5.46 -3.55 5.84
C ALA A 28 4.41 -4.40 6.56
N TRP A 29 4.52 -5.73 6.51
CA TRP A 29 3.62 -6.63 7.26
C TRP A 29 3.74 -6.48 8.77
N ALA A 30 4.96 -6.36 9.30
CA ALA A 30 5.20 -6.19 10.72
C ALA A 30 4.57 -4.89 11.23
N MET A 31 4.77 -3.78 10.51
CA MET A 31 4.14 -2.50 10.80
C MET A 31 2.61 -2.56 10.69
N ALA A 32 2.08 -3.15 9.62
CA ALA A 32 0.64 -3.24 9.41
C ALA A 32 -0.04 -4.00 10.56
N ARG A 33 0.52 -5.14 10.99
CA ARG A 33 0.00 -5.92 12.12
C ARG A 33 0.10 -5.17 13.44
N ARG A 34 1.21 -4.44 13.66
CA ARG A 34 1.41 -3.64 14.88
C ARG A 34 0.42 -2.48 14.98
N LEU A 35 0.16 -1.78 13.87
CA LEU A 35 -0.67 -0.58 13.83
C LEU A 35 -2.17 -0.87 13.66
N HIS A 36 -2.50 -1.97 12.98
CA HIS A 36 -3.85 -2.31 12.52
C HIS A 36 -4.20 -3.77 12.80
N SER A 37 -3.91 -4.24 14.01
CA SER A 37 -4.15 -5.62 14.44
C SER A 37 -5.58 -6.08 14.12
N GLY A 38 -5.70 -7.25 13.48
CA GLY A 38 -6.97 -7.85 13.07
C GLY A 38 -7.68 -7.21 11.87
N ARG A 39 -7.18 -6.08 11.35
CA ARG A 39 -7.83 -5.32 10.27
C ARG A 39 -7.13 -5.44 8.92
N VAL A 40 -5.85 -5.80 8.90
CA VAL A 40 -5.08 -5.90 7.64
C VAL A 40 -5.49 -7.14 6.86
N LYS A 41 -5.89 -6.95 5.59
CA LYS A 41 -6.20 -8.02 4.63
C LYS A 41 -5.10 -8.23 3.61
N GLY A 42 -4.31 -7.22 3.33
CA GLY A 42 -3.21 -7.31 2.38
C GLY A 42 -2.29 -6.11 2.43
N ILE A 43 -1.15 -6.26 1.77
CA ILE A 43 -0.22 -5.17 1.45
C ILE A 43 0.11 -5.25 -0.03
N VAL A 44 0.23 -4.10 -0.69
CA VAL A 44 0.62 -3.98 -2.11
C VAL A 44 1.84 -3.09 -2.20
N CYS A 45 2.92 -3.57 -2.80
CA CYS A 45 4.09 -2.76 -3.09
C CYS A 45 3.79 -1.84 -4.28
N ARG A 46 4.07 -0.55 -4.14
CA ARG A 46 3.86 0.46 -5.19
C ARG A 46 5.15 0.82 -5.93
N ASP A 47 6.30 0.41 -5.41
CA ASP A 47 7.58 0.55 -6.13
C ASP A 47 7.52 -0.27 -7.43
N GLY A 48 7.46 0.45 -8.56
CA GLY A 48 7.26 -0.11 -9.89
C GLY A 48 6.13 0.55 -10.69
N GLU A 49 5.25 1.34 -10.07
CA GLU A 49 4.47 2.34 -10.81
C GLU A 49 5.40 3.53 -11.07
N GLU A 50 6.05 3.54 -12.23
CA GLU A 50 6.39 4.80 -12.87
C GLU A 50 5.15 5.69 -12.79
N ALA A 51 5.32 6.83 -12.11
CA ALA A 51 4.31 7.87 -12.01
C ALA A 51 3.60 8.00 -13.35
N ASP A 52 2.27 7.86 -13.34
CA ASP A 52 1.36 8.17 -14.43
C ASP A 52 2.09 8.65 -15.69
N ALA A 53 2.44 7.73 -16.59
CA ALA A 53 2.71 8.14 -17.95
C ALA A 53 1.47 8.94 -18.38
N PRO A 54 1.60 10.24 -18.71
CA PRO A 54 0.44 11.04 -19.03
C PRO A 54 -0.32 10.35 -20.15
N LEU A 55 -1.57 9.97 -19.88
CA LEU A 55 -2.52 9.48 -20.87
C LEU A 55 -2.92 10.67 -21.75
N ASP A 56 -1.99 11.21 -22.52
CA ASP A 56 -2.28 12.20 -23.55
C ASP A 56 -1.28 12.07 -24.69
N SER A 57 -1.73 11.44 -25.78
CA SER A 57 -1.67 12.04 -27.12
C SER A 57 -2.31 11.10 -28.16
N HIS A 58 -3.63 10.92 -28.08
CA HIS A 58 -4.40 10.74 -29.31
C HIS A 58 -4.47 12.09 -30.00
N ARG A 59 -3.60 12.29 -31.00
CA ARG A 59 -3.73 13.34 -32.00
C ARG A 59 -3.95 12.73 -33.36
#